data_AF-A0A1M5SF04-F1
#
_entry.id   AF-A0A1M5SF04-F1
#
_cell.length_a   1.000
_cell.length_b   1.000
_cell.length_c   1.000
_cell.angle_alpha   90.00
_cell.angle_beta   90.00
_cell.angle_gamma   90.00
#
_symmetry.space_group_name_H-M   'P 1'
#
loop_
_entity.id
_entity.type
_entity.pdbx_description
1 polymer ?
#
loop_
_entity_poly.entity_id
_entity_poly.type
_entity_poly.pdbx_seq_one_letter_code
_entity_poly.pdbx_strand_id
1 'polypeptide(L)'
;MSIDFVIAKNIDEGKKIDTSVQLEEYISDFLWKNRSILESDIDILIKIDPYNHKLFTHKEIKKLLIESEFLLKKETIAFLENEFTKQNVNKDEFIKFAIDLKNMCELALKTNKTIVSIAD
;
A
#
# COMPACT_ATOMS: atom_id res chain seq x y z
N MET A 1 -1.46 10.84 -9.89
CA MET A 1 -2.65 10.37 -9.17
C MET A 1 -2.18 9.47 -8.04
N SER A 2 -2.46 9.86 -6.81
CA SER A 2 -2.20 9.04 -5.61
C SER A 2 -3.43 8.22 -5.25
N ILE A 3 -3.24 7.19 -4.43
CA ILE A 3 -4.34 6.40 -3.88
C ILE A 3 -4.30 6.52 -2.37
N ASP A 4 -5.41 6.95 -1.79
CA ASP A 4 -5.54 7.13 -0.35
C ASP A 4 -6.19 5.91 0.29
N PHE A 5 -5.47 5.22 1.17
CA PHE A 5 -6.05 4.18 2.02
C PHE A 5 -6.59 4.81 3.30
N VAL A 6 -7.84 4.48 3.65
CA VAL A 6 -8.51 4.99 4.86
C VAL A 6 -9.27 3.87 5.56
N ILE A 7 -9.35 3.93 6.89
CA ILE A 7 -10.21 3.03 7.67
C ILE A 7 -11.61 3.61 7.74
N ALA A 8 -12.56 3.03 7.00
CA ALA A 8 -13.95 3.48 6.94
C ALA A 8 -14.90 2.28 6.87
N LYS A 9 -16.21 2.47 7.05
CA LYS A 9 -17.20 1.39 6.84
C LYS A 9 -17.63 1.24 5.39
N ASN A 10 -17.52 2.31 4.61
CA ASN A 10 -17.92 2.39 3.21
C ASN A 10 -17.18 3.54 2.50
N ILE A 11 -17.35 3.63 1.18
CA ILE A 11 -16.68 4.62 0.33
C ILE A 11 -17.08 6.05 0.70
N ASP A 12 -18.35 6.32 1.00
CA ASP A 12 -18.84 7.67 1.32
C ASP A 12 -18.29 8.22 2.63
N GLU A 13 -18.07 7.36 3.62
CA GLU A 13 -17.34 7.69 4.84
C GLU A 13 -15.86 7.93 4.54
N GLY A 14 -15.25 7.06 3.72
CA GLY A 14 -13.84 7.17 3.34
C GLY A 14 -13.47 8.50 2.69
N LYS A 15 -14.34 9.02 1.81
CA LYS A 15 -14.17 10.33 1.14
C LYS A 15 -14.15 11.54 2.08
N LYS A 16 -14.52 11.37 3.35
CA LYS A 16 -14.59 12.45 4.35
C LYS A 16 -13.48 12.36 5.40
N ILE A 17 -12.59 11.38 5.28
CA ILE A 17 -11.52 11.15 6.24
C ILE A 17 -10.26 11.86 5.75
N ASP A 18 -9.75 12.79 6.55
CA ASP A 18 -8.53 13.55 6.23
C ASP A 18 -7.23 12.79 6.55
N THR A 19 -7.32 11.71 7.34
CA THR A 19 -6.16 10.89 7.71
C THR A 19 -6.10 9.63 6.85
N SER A 20 -5.20 9.63 5.87
CA SER A 20 -4.99 8.53 4.93
C SER A 20 -3.54 8.05 4.93
N VAL A 21 -3.33 6.85 4.39
CA VAL A 21 -2.02 6.38 3.94
C VAL A 21 -2.00 6.53 2.44
N GLN A 22 -1.11 7.36 1.92
CA GLN A 22 -1.06 7.67 0.50
C GLN A 22 -0.08 6.74 -0.21
N LEU A 23 -0.56 6.03 -1.22
CA LEU A 23 0.28 5.40 -2.23
C LEU A 23 0.50 6.41 -3.34
N GLU A 24 1.67 7.03 -3.29
CA GLU A 24 2.11 7.98 -4.30
C GLU A 24 2.33 7.30 -5.65
N GLU A 25 2.08 8.03 -6.74
CA GLU A 25 2.19 7.52 -8.11
C GLU A 25 3.59 6.94 -8.39
N TYR A 26 4.65 7.63 -7.95
CA TYR A 26 6.02 7.16 -8.15
C TYR A 26 6.34 5.90 -7.33
N ILE A 27 5.72 5.71 -6.16
CA ILE A 27 5.84 4.48 -5.36
C ILE A 27 5.08 3.34 -6.05
N SER A 28 3.88 3.61 -6.57
CA SER A 28 3.08 2.64 -7.33
C SER A 28 3.84 2.18 -8.59
N ASP A 29 4.38 3.13 -9.36
CA ASP A 29 5.21 2.87 -10.53
C ASP A 29 6.44 2.04 -10.18
N PHE A 30 7.09 2.35 -9.06
CA PHE A 30 8.25 1.62 -8.57
C PHE A 30 7.89 0.16 -8.24
N LEU A 31 6.78 -0.08 -7.53
CA LEU A 31 6.28 -1.42 -7.24
C LEU A 31 5.96 -2.18 -8.54
N TRP A 32 5.32 -1.51 -9.50
CA TRP A 32 4.99 -2.09 -10.79
C TRP A 32 6.23 -2.46 -11.61
N LYS A 33 7.22 -1.57 -11.71
CA LYS A 33 8.46 -1.79 -12.48
C LYS A 33 9.31 -2.92 -11.88
N ASN A 34 9.28 -3.06 -10.56
CA ASN A 34 10.03 -4.09 -9.83
C ASN A 34 9.20 -5.34 -9.53
N ARG A 35 7.99 -5.49 -10.09
CA ARG A 35 7.09 -6.62 -9.82
C ARG A 35 7.68 -8.00 -10.09
N SER A 36 8.63 -8.11 -11.02
CA SER A 36 9.33 -9.37 -11.31
C SER A 36 10.29 -9.76 -10.20
N ILE A 37 10.77 -8.78 -9.43
CA ILE A 37 11.62 -8.98 -8.25
C ILE A 37 10.74 -9.24 -7.02
N LEU A 38 9.59 -8.56 -6.97
CA LEU A 38 8.63 -8.59 -5.87
C LEU A 38 7.53 -9.67 -6.08
N GLU A 39 7.79 -10.66 -6.94
CA GLU A 39 6.81 -11.63 -7.46
C GLU A 39 5.87 -12.21 -6.39
N SER A 40 4.59 -12.37 -6.75
CA SER A 40 3.48 -12.99 -5.97
C SER A 40 3.15 -12.42 -4.58
N ASP A 41 4.07 -11.66 -3.98
CA ASP A 41 4.02 -11.23 -2.58
C ASP A 41 3.40 -9.84 -2.40
N ILE A 42 3.20 -9.06 -3.48
CA ILE A 42 2.58 -7.71 -3.46
C ILE A 42 1.46 -7.50 -4.49
N ASP A 43 0.71 -8.58 -4.72
CA ASP A 43 -0.32 -8.71 -5.74
C ASP A 43 -1.42 -7.63 -5.69
N ILE A 44 -1.87 -7.25 -4.49
CA ILE A 44 -2.93 -6.25 -4.30
C ILE A 44 -2.39 -4.86 -4.63
N LEU A 45 -1.21 -4.50 -4.10
CA LEU A 45 -0.61 -3.20 -4.32
C LEU A 45 -0.32 -2.93 -5.81
N ILE A 46 0.08 -3.96 -6.55
CA ILE A 46 0.34 -3.87 -7.99
C ILE A 46 -0.95 -3.74 -8.81
N LYS A 47 -2.04 -4.39 -8.38
CA LYS A 47 -3.30 -4.49 -9.13
C LYS A 47 -4.35 -3.50 -8.66
N ILE A 48 -3.99 -2.59 -7.76
CA ILE A 48 -4.92 -1.57 -7.28
C ILE A 48 -5.28 -0.66 -8.45
N ASP A 49 -6.57 -0.42 -8.62
CA ASP A 49 -7.06 0.44 -9.70
C ASP A 49 -6.99 1.89 -9.24
N PRO A 50 -6.14 2.73 -9.84
CA PRO A 50 -6.00 4.13 -9.43
C PRO A 50 -7.22 4.99 -9.82
N TYR A 51 -8.18 4.46 -10.59
CA TYR A 51 -9.37 5.20 -11.02
C TYR A 51 -10.64 4.78 -10.29
N ASN A 52 -10.59 3.70 -9.51
CA ASN A 52 -11.77 3.16 -8.84
C ASN A 52 -11.54 3.05 -7.34
N HIS A 53 -12.53 3.51 -6.58
CA HIS A 53 -12.55 3.24 -5.14
C HIS A 53 -12.76 1.75 -4.89
N LYS A 54 -12.09 1.20 -3.88
CA LYS A 54 -12.24 -0.21 -3.51
C LYS A 54 -12.47 -0.34 -2.00
N LEU A 55 -13.50 -1.09 -1.64
CA LEU A 55 -13.73 -1.56 -0.28
C LEU A 55 -13.02 -2.91 -0.11
N PHE A 56 -12.06 -2.99 0.81
CA PHE A 56 -11.29 -4.22 1.03
C PHE A 56 -12.02 -5.17 1.98
N THR A 57 -12.15 -6.43 1.56
CA THR A 57 -12.61 -7.49 2.46
C THR A 57 -11.58 -7.77 3.55
N HIS A 58 -12.01 -8.33 4.68
CA HIS A 58 -11.08 -8.75 5.76
C HIS A 58 -9.96 -9.68 5.27
N LYS A 59 -10.25 -10.53 4.26
CA LYS A 59 -9.26 -11.40 3.63
C LYS A 59 -8.22 -10.59 2.85
N GLU A 60 -8.66 -9.58 2.10
CA GLU A 60 -7.75 -8.69 1.37
C GLU A 60 -6.94 -7.79 2.30
N ILE A 61 -7.50 -7.32 3.42
CA ILE A 61 -6.75 -6.56 4.44
C ILE A 61 -5.64 -7.43 5.04
N LYS A 62 -5.92 -8.71 5.34
CA LYS A 62 -4.87 -9.65 5.77
C LYS A 62 -3.80 -9.85 4.71
N LYS A 63 -4.20 -9.89 3.43
CA LYS A 63 -3.22 -9.99 2.34
C LYS A 63 -2.38 -8.71 2.26
N LEU A 64 -2.99 -7.53 2.23
CA LEU A 64 -2.30 -6.23 2.29
C LEU A 64 -1.32 -6.12 3.46
N LEU A 65 -1.70 -6.63 4.64
CA LEU A 65 -0.79 -6.70 5.79
C LEU A 65 0.47 -7.52 5.45
N ILE A 66 0.30 -8.72 4.89
CA ILE A 66 1.42 -9.56 4.45
C ILE A 66 2.26 -8.86 3.38
N GLU A 67 1.64 -8.18 2.42
CA GLU A 67 2.35 -7.43 1.38
C GLU A 67 3.18 -6.29 1.99
N SER A 68 2.60 -5.52 2.92
CA SER A 68 3.29 -4.43 3.62
C SER A 68 4.45 -4.94 4.49
N GLU A 69 4.30 -6.08 5.15
CA GLU A 69 5.38 -6.74 5.91
C GLU A 69 6.50 -7.24 5.00
N PHE A 70 6.13 -7.77 3.82
CA PHE A 70 7.10 -8.20 2.82
C PHE A 70 7.96 -7.05 2.31
N LEU A 71 7.36 -5.87 2.06
CA LEU A 71 8.09 -4.66 1.66
C LEU A 71 9.10 -4.20 2.72
N LEU A 72 8.86 -4.50 3.99
CA LEU A 72 9.72 -4.13 5.12
C LEU A 72 10.79 -5.17 5.45
N LYS A 73 10.79 -6.33 4.80
CA LYS A 73 11.84 -7.35 5.01
C LYS A 73 13.20 -6.78 4.61
N LYS A 74 14.21 -7.07 5.43
CA LYS A 74 15.59 -6.60 5.19
C LYS A 74 16.11 -7.06 3.84
N GLU A 75 15.78 -8.29 3.45
CA GLU A 75 16.16 -8.88 2.17
C GLU A 75 15.51 -8.12 1.01
N THR A 76 14.21 -7.83 1.10
CA THR A 76 13.47 -7.05 0.09
C THR A 76 14.08 -5.67 -0.10
N ILE A 77 14.34 -4.95 0.99
CA ILE A 77 14.96 -3.63 0.94
C ILE A 77 16.37 -3.71 0.32
N ALA A 78 17.17 -4.72 0.69
CA ALA A 78 18.50 -4.92 0.13
C ALA A 78 18.47 -5.23 -1.38
N PHE A 79 17.49 -6.00 -1.86
CA PHE A 79 17.30 -6.25 -3.29
C PHE A 79 16.90 -5.00 -4.07
N LEU A 80 16.12 -4.11 -3.44
CA LEU A 80 15.64 -2.86 -4.04
C LEU A 80 16.64 -1.70 -3.94
N GLU A 81 17.74 -1.85 -3.19
CA GLU A 81 18.69 -0.76 -2.89
C GLU A 81 19.15 -0.01 -4.15
N ASN A 82 19.57 -0.76 -5.17
CA ASN A 82 20.03 -0.19 -6.43
C ASN A 82 18.89 0.41 -7.25
N GLU A 83 17.67 -0.11 -7.10
CA GLU A 83 16.51 0.33 -7.86
C GLU A 83 15.98 1.67 -7.34
N PHE A 84 16.06 1.93 -6.02
CA PHE A 84 15.72 3.24 -5.46
C PHE A 84 16.52 4.36 -6.12
N THR A 85 17.84 4.18 -6.28
CA THR A 85 18.69 5.16 -6.96
C THR A 85 18.39 5.26 -8.45
N LYS A 86 18.27 4.13 -9.17
CA LYS A 86 18.02 4.13 -10.62
C LYS A 86 16.70 4.78 -11.00
N GLN A 87 15.67 4.59 -10.18
CA GLN A 87 14.31 5.06 -10.45
C GLN A 87 13.98 6.38 -9.74
N ASN A 88 14.97 6.98 -9.05
CA ASN A 88 14.83 8.23 -8.29
C ASN A 88 13.67 8.20 -7.28
N VAL A 89 13.57 7.09 -6.54
CA VAL A 89 12.56 6.89 -5.49
C VAL A 89 13.23 7.01 -4.13
N ASN A 90 12.67 7.86 -3.27
CA ASN A 90 13.16 8.02 -1.92
C ASN A 90 12.84 6.76 -1.09
N LYS A 91 13.90 6.06 -0.66
CA LYS A 91 13.82 4.85 0.15
C LYS A 91 13.10 5.09 1.49
N ASP A 92 13.31 6.23 2.13
CA ASP A 92 12.69 6.52 3.43
C ASP A 92 11.18 6.74 3.28
N GLU A 93 10.74 7.37 2.19
CA GLU A 93 9.31 7.52 1.87
C GLU A 93 8.66 6.18 1.55
N PHE A 94 9.34 5.32 0.78
CA PHE A 94 8.88 3.96 0.51
C PHE A 94 8.72 3.14 1.80
N ILE A 95 9.72 3.18 2.68
CA ILE A 95 9.69 2.47 3.97
C ILE A 95 8.57 3.05 4.85
N LYS A 96 8.43 4.37 4.90
CA LYS A 96 7.36 5.04 5.64
C LYS A 96 5.98 4.60 5.14
N PHE A 97 5.76 4.58 3.82
CA PHE A 97 4.52 4.08 3.23
C PHE A 97 4.22 2.65 3.68
N ALA A 98 5.19 1.74 3.59
CA ALA A 98 4.99 0.35 3.97
C ALA A 98 4.72 0.19 5.48
N ILE A 99 5.37 0.97 6.35
CA ILE A 99 5.09 1.01 7.80
C ILE A 99 3.67 1.52 8.07
N ASP A 100 3.30 2.63 7.46
CA ASP A 100 2.01 3.26 7.69
C ASP A 100 0.86 2.36 7.22
N LEU A 101 1.02 1.73 6.05
CA LEU A 101 0.07 0.75 5.52
C LEU A 101 -0.05 -0.49 6.42
N LYS A 102 1.08 -1.01 6.91
CA LYS A 102 1.11 -2.13 7.87
C LYS A 102 0.31 -1.78 9.12
N ASN A 103 0.62 -0.66 9.75
CA ASN A 103 -0.04 -0.20 10.97
C ASN A 103 -1.55 0.01 10.75
N MET A 104 -1.94 0.54 9.59
CA MET A 104 -3.35 0.69 9.21
C MET A 104 -4.05 -0.67 9.10
N CYS A 105 -3.43 -1.65 8.46
CA CYS A 105 -3.98 -3.00 8.33
C CYS A 105 -4.13 -3.68 9.71
N GLU A 106 -3.12 -3.59 10.57
CA GLU A 106 -3.19 -4.11 11.94
C GLU A 106 -4.32 -3.44 12.74
N LEU A 107 -4.45 -2.12 12.64
CA LEU A 107 -5.50 -1.38 13.33
C LEU A 107 -6.90 -1.76 12.82
N ALA A 108 -7.08 -1.87 11.50
CA ALA A 108 -8.34 -2.27 10.89
C ALA A 108 -8.76 -3.68 11.35
N LEU A 109 -7.83 -4.65 11.32
CA LEU A 109 -8.08 -6.01 11.77
C LEU A 109 -8.37 -6.09 13.27
N LYS A 110 -7.60 -5.37 14.11
CA LYS A 110 -7.80 -5.33 15.57
C LYS A 110 -9.14 -4.73 15.96
N THR A 111 -9.61 -3.74 15.21
CA THR A 111 -10.87 -3.04 15.47
C THR A 111 -12.06 -3.58 14.69
N ASN A 112 -11.87 -4.66 13.92
CA ASN A 112 -12.87 -5.26 13.02
C ASN A 112 -13.49 -4.21 12.07
N LYS A 113 -12.68 -3.25 11.62
CA LYS A 113 -13.05 -2.25 10.61
C LYS A 113 -12.53 -2.68 9.24
N THR A 114 -13.02 -2.04 8.18
CA THR A 114 -12.53 -2.24 6.81
C THR A 114 -11.64 -1.08 6.37
N ILE A 115 -10.94 -1.27 5.26
CA ILE A 115 -10.11 -0.27 4.59
C ILE A 115 -10.78 0.04 3.25
N VAL A 116 -10.72 1.30 2.85
CA VAL A 116 -11.15 1.78 1.55
C VAL A 116 -9.95 2.41 0.85
N SER A 117 -9.72 2.11 -0.43
CA SER A 117 -8.89 2.95 -1.29
C SER A 117 -9.75 4.00 -1.97
N ILE A 118 -9.32 5.25 -1.87
CA ILE A 118 -9.92 6.40 -2.54
C ILE A 118 -8.96 6.82 -3.65
N ALA A 119 -9.36 6.55 -4.88
CA ALA A 119 -8.80 7.19 -6.07
C ALA A 119 -9.06 8.71 -6.03
N ASP A 120 -8.02 9.49 -6.33
CA ASP A 120 -8.06 10.95 -6.52
C ASP A 120 -8.19 11.31 -8.02
#